data_AF-A0A2E7UDB2-F1
#
_entry.id   AF-A0A2E7UDB2-F1
#
_cell.length_a   1.000
_cell.length_b   1.000
_cell.length_c   1.000
_cell.angle_alpha   90.00
_cell.angle_beta   90.00
_cell.angle_gamma   90.00
#
_symmetry.space_group_name_H-M   'P 1'
#
loop_
_entity.id
_entity.type
_entity.pdbx_description
1 polymer ?
#
loop_
_entity_poly.entity_id
_entity_poly.type
_entity_poly.pdbx_seq_one_letter_code
_entity_poly.pdbx_strand_id
1 'polypeptide(L)'
;MEDGQMKFTIRAGLIGASALALVACGDSDDASDEVIADNVEIPADDAMSDVTDEPMMDDEVAAPEPAPAPEPVETQTDEERQEAVRRSVEDEAAAAEATAAEIQAELDKMSAEN
;
A
#
# COMPACT_ATOMS: atom_id res chain seq x y z
N MET A 1 -34.75 -31.70 6.83
CA MET A 1 -34.23 -30.38 7.31
C MET A 1 -32.74 -30.23 6.96
N GLU A 2 -32.21 -31.06 6.05
CA GLU A 2 -30.76 -31.18 5.81
C GLU A 2 -30.20 -30.27 4.70
N ASP A 3 -31.00 -29.81 3.74
CA ASP A 3 -30.50 -29.00 2.61
C ASP A 3 -30.05 -27.57 3.00
N GLY A 4 -30.68 -26.99 4.03
CA GLY A 4 -30.32 -25.65 4.51
C GLY A 4 -28.97 -25.61 5.23
N GLN A 5 -28.60 -26.71 5.89
CA GLN A 5 -27.38 -26.82 6.68
C GLN A 5 -26.14 -26.99 5.79
N MET A 6 -26.25 -27.73 4.68
CA MET A 6 -25.15 -27.93 3.74
C MET A 6 -24.83 -26.65 2.96
N LYS A 7 -25.86 -25.88 2.57
CA LYS A 7 -25.72 -24.57 1.90
C LYS A 7 -25.10 -23.49 2.82
N PHE A 8 -25.41 -23.52 4.11
CA PHE A 8 -24.81 -22.60 5.10
C PHE A 8 -23.33 -22.89 5.33
N THR A 9 -22.96 -24.17 5.34
CA THR A 9 -21.57 -24.63 5.57
C THR A 9 -20.65 -24.26 4.39
N ILE A 10 -21.15 -24.33 3.15
CA ILE A 10 -20.38 -23.96 1.94
C ILE A 10 -20.14 -22.44 1.87
N ARG A 11 -21.13 -21.62 2.21
CA ARG A 11 -21.00 -20.15 2.22
C ARG A 11 -20.06 -19.64 3.31
N ALA A 12 -20.07 -20.28 4.49
CA ALA A 12 -19.14 -19.95 5.57
C ALA A 12 -17.68 -20.28 5.24
N GLY A 13 -17.44 -21.35 4.47
CA GLY A 13 -16.09 -21.78 4.09
C GLY A 13 -15.36 -20.80 3.15
N LEU A 14 -16.09 -20.18 2.21
CA LEU A 14 -15.51 -19.22 1.25
C LEU A 14 -15.02 -17.93 1.92
N ILE A 15 -15.72 -17.45 2.95
CA ILE A 15 -15.32 -16.24 3.71
C ILE A 15 -14.09 -16.54 4.58
N GLY A 16 -13.97 -17.75 5.13
CA GLY A 16 -12.81 -18.15 5.94
C GLY A 16 -11.51 -18.25 5.15
N ALA A 17 -11.56 -18.64 3.87
CA ALA A 17 -10.37 -18.76 3.02
C ALA A 17 -9.70 -17.41 2.76
N SER A 18 -10.47 -16.33 2.62
CA SER A 18 -9.97 -14.97 2.40
C SER A 18 -9.21 -14.42 3.61
N ALA A 19 -9.63 -14.77 4.83
CA ALA A 19 -8.96 -14.37 6.07
C ALA A 19 -7.62 -15.08 6.27
N LEU A 20 -7.51 -16.34 5.82
CA LEU A 20 -6.26 -17.11 5.89
C LEU A 20 -5.19 -16.59 4.90
N ALA A 21 -5.60 -16.03 3.76
CA ALA A 21 -4.67 -15.42 2.80
C ALA A 21 -4.07 -14.09 3.31
N LEU A 22 -4.80 -13.33 4.13
CA LEU A 22 -4.29 -12.10 4.76
C LEU A 22 -3.26 -12.40 5.86
N VAL A 23 -3.39 -13.52 6.59
CA VAL A 23 -2.42 -13.91 7.63
C VAL A 23 -1.07 -14.32 7.02
N ALA A 24 -1.07 -14.84 5.79
CA ALA A 24 0.16 -15.19 5.08
C ALA A 24 0.88 -13.98 4.46
N CYS A 25 0.21 -12.83 4.35
CA CYS A 25 0.78 -11.57 3.81
C CYS A 25 0.96 -10.50 4.91
N GLY A 26 0.74 -10.86 6.18
CA GLY A 26 0.73 -9.96 7.33
C GLY A 26 1.55 -10.45 8.52
N ASP A 27 2.47 -11.39 8.30
CA ASP A 27 3.48 -11.78 9.28
C ASP A 27 4.68 -10.83 9.12
N SER A 28 4.61 -9.67 9.77
CA SER A 28 5.79 -8.82 9.95
C SER A 28 6.64 -9.46 11.03
N ASP A 29 7.65 -10.22 10.63
CA ASP A 29 8.72 -10.68 11.51
C ASP A 29 9.35 -9.45 12.20
N ASP A 30 9.28 -9.41 13.53
CA ASP A 30 9.82 -8.30 14.31
C ASP A 30 11.35 -8.37 14.27
N ALA A 31 11.94 -7.62 13.33
CA ALA A 31 13.40 -7.57 13.12
C ALA A 31 14.17 -6.88 14.27
N SER A 32 13.56 -6.69 15.45
CA SER A 32 14.21 -6.03 16.59
C SER A 32 15.06 -6.99 17.43
N ASP A 33 14.92 -8.31 17.28
CA ASP A 33 15.55 -9.31 18.15
C ASP A 33 16.93 -9.81 17.65
N GLU A 34 17.31 -9.55 16.40
CA GLU A 34 18.52 -10.17 15.79
C GLU A 34 19.78 -9.28 15.79
N VAL A 35 19.71 -8.01 16.20
CA VAL A 35 20.88 -7.11 16.22
C VAL A 35 20.98 -6.37 17.56
N ILE A 36 21.77 -6.92 18.49
CA ILE A 36 22.38 -6.11 19.55
C ILE A 36 23.52 -5.33 18.89
N ALA A 37 23.31 -4.03 18.66
CA ALA A 37 24.38 -3.17 18.17
C ALA A 37 25.52 -3.15 19.21
N ASP A 38 26.70 -3.65 18.83
CA ASP A 38 27.91 -3.48 19.62
C ASP A 38 28.15 -1.98 19.80
N ASN A 39 28.13 -1.53 21.06
CA ASN A 39 28.47 -0.15 21.38
C ASN A 39 29.99 0.02 21.20
N VAL A 40 30.41 0.66 20.11
CA VAL A 40 31.80 1.04 19.92
C VAL A 40 32.14 2.09 20.98
N GLU A 41 32.99 1.70 21.92
CA GLU A 41 33.43 2.52 23.05
C GLU A 41 34.45 3.56 22.57
N ILE A 42 34.01 4.49 21.72
CA ILE A 42 34.77 5.72 21.44
C ILE A 42 34.57 6.63 22.66
N PRO A 43 35.66 7.06 23.34
CA PRO A 43 35.55 8.07 24.39
C PRO A 43 34.77 9.27 23.84
N ALA A 44 33.72 9.71 24.54
CA ALA A 44 32.89 10.83 24.09
C ALA A 44 33.71 12.12 23.83
N ASP A 45 34.86 12.24 24.48
CA ASP A 45 35.83 13.32 24.33
C ASP A 45 36.48 13.34 22.93
N ASP A 46 36.76 12.17 22.35
CA ASP A 46 37.37 12.04 21.02
C ASP A 46 36.38 12.45 19.91
N ALA A 47 35.10 12.15 20.11
CA ALA A 47 34.02 12.56 19.20
C ALA A 47 33.63 14.05 19.31
N MET A 48 33.88 14.68 20.47
CA MET A 48 33.62 16.11 20.69
C MET A 48 34.85 17.00 20.50
N SER A 49 36.00 16.43 20.10
CA SER A 49 37.16 17.24 19.76
C SER A 49 36.80 18.27 18.69
N ASP A 50 37.20 19.52 18.91
CA ASP A 50 36.95 20.61 17.98
C ASP A 50 37.61 20.27 16.62
N VAL A 51 36.82 20.38 15.54
CA VAL A 51 37.35 20.24 14.17
C VAL A 51 38.02 21.56 13.83
N THR A 52 39.35 21.59 13.93
CA THR A 52 40.15 22.79 13.61
C THR A 52 40.47 22.94 12.13
N ASP A 53 40.17 21.92 11.32
CA ASP A 53 40.40 21.94 9.88
C ASP A 53 39.45 22.93 9.19
N GLU A 54 40.02 23.91 8.50
CA GLU A 54 39.25 24.75 7.59
C GLU A 54 38.82 23.91 6.38
N PRO A 55 37.59 24.09 5.85
CA PRO A 55 37.18 23.40 4.64
C PRO A 55 38.12 23.78 3.49
N MET A 56 38.89 22.82 2.98
CA MET A 56 39.65 23.05 1.75
C MET A 56 38.69 23.22 0.58
N MET A 57 38.89 24.27 -0.19
CA MET A 57 38.25 24.42 -1.49
C MET A 57 38.85 23.38 -2.43
N ASP A 58 37.99 22.57 -3.04
CA ASP A 58 38.40 21.66 -4.10
C ASP A 58 38.52 22.46 -5.40
N ASP A 59 39.75 22.78 -5.82
CA ASP A 59 40.05 23.54 -7.03
C ASP A 59 39.60 22.82 -8.32
N GLU A 60 39.29 21.52 -8.26
CA GLU A 60 38.75 20.76 -9.40
C GLU A 60 37.22 20.88 -9.52
N VAL A 61 36.54 21.38 -8.48
CA VAL A 61 35.08 21.57 -8.47
C VAL A 61 34.74 22.92 -9.08
N ALA A 62 34.50 22.92 -10.39
CA ALA A 62 33.82 24.02 -11.05
C ALA A 62 32.42 24.21 -10.43
N ALA A 63 32.02 25.45 -10.19
CA ALA A 63 30.65 25.77 -9.76
C ALA A 63 29.65 25.09 -10.72
N PRO A 64 28.68 24.32 -10.22
CA PRO A 64 27.74 23.62 -11.09
C PRO A 64 27.00 24.65 -11.95
N GLU A 65 26.86 24.34 -13.23
CA GLU A 65 26.02 25.15 -14.11
C GLU A 65 24.59 25.24 -13.51
N PRO A 66 23.93 26.39 -13.59
CA PRO A 66 22.58 26.53 -13.06
C PRO A 66 21.69 25.46 -13.70
N ALA A 67 21.05 24.66 -12.84
CA ALA A 67 20.15 23.63 -13.30
C ALA A 67 19.08 24.24 -14.22
N PRO A 68 18.67 23.53 -15.29
CA PRO A 68 17.58 24.00 -16.13
C PRO A 68 16.33 24.22 -15.27
N ALA A 69 15.53 25.22 -15.63
CA ALA A 69 14.26 25.46 -14.96
C ALA A 69 13.42 24.17 -14.97
N PRO A 70 12.76 23.81 -13.86
CA PRO A 70 11.93 22.62 -13.82
C PRO A 70 10.81 22.74 -14.87
N GLU A 71 10.52 21.62 -15.54
CA GLU A 71 9.37 21.47 -16.42
C GLU A 71 8.09 21.90 -15.68
N PRO A 72 7.13 22.55 -16.37
CA PRO A 72 5.85 22.89 -15.75
C PRO A 72 5.18 21.61 -15.25
N VAL A 73 4.91 21.56 -13.95
CA VAL A 73 4.11 20.49 -13.37
C VAL A 73 2.65 20.69 -13.79
N GLU A 74 2.07 19.68 -14.43
CA GLU A 74 0.64 19.62 -14.73
C GLU A 74 -0.13 19.53 -13.40
N THR A 75 -0.46 20.69 -12.83
CA THR A 75 -1.27 20.77 -11.61
C THR A 75 -2.74 20.69 -12.00
N GLN A 76 -3.32 19.49 -11.90
CA GLN A 76 -4.78 19.38 -11.83
C GLN A 76 -5.25 20.16 -10.60
N THR A 77 -6.28 20.98 -10.78
CA THR A 77 -6.97 21.64 -9.68
C THR A 77 -7.62 20.61 -8.77
N ASP A 78 -7.90 20.99 -7.53
CA ASP A 78 -8.60 20.11 -6.58
C ASP A 78 -9.99 19.71 -7.09
N GLU A 79 -10.65 20.59 -7.85
CA GLU A 79 -11.95 20.33 -8.47
C GLU A 79 -11.86 19.24 -9.55
N GLU A 80 -10.87 19.31 -10.45
CA GLU A 80 -10.65 18.29 -11.49
C GLU A 80 -10.36 16.91 -10.89
N ARG A 81 -9.58 16.87 -9.79
CA ARG A 81 -9.29 15.63 -9.06
C ARG A 81 -10.54 15.05 -8.42
N GLN A 82 -11.38 15.88 -7.80
CA GLN A 82 -12.62 15.42 -7.18
C GLN A 82 -13.63 14.91 -8.22
N GLU A 83 -13.70 15.54 -9.37
CA GLU A 83 -14.55 15.09 -10.47
C GLU A 83 -14.09 13.73 -11.02
N ALA A 84 -12.78 13.53 -11.19
CA ALA A 84 -12.21 12.26 -11.61
C ALA A 84 -12.54 11.12 -10.63
N VAL A 85 -12.45 11.39 -9.31
CA VAL A 85 -12.80 10.42 -8.26
C VAL A 85 -14.30 10.12 -8.26
N ARG A 86 -15.16 11.14 -8.37
CA ARG A 86 -16.61 10.91 -8.44
C ARG A 86 -16.95 10.00 -9.62
N ARG A 87 -16.36 10.27 -10.79
CA ARG A 87 -16.57 9.48 -12.00
C ARG A 87 -16.10 8.03 -11.85
N SER A 88 -14.97 7.79 -11.19
CA SER A 88 -14.50 6.42 -10.96
C SER A 88 -15.44 5.65 -10.04
N VAL A 89 -15.90 6.29 -8.95
CA VAL A 89 -16.85 5.67 -8.01
C VAL A 89 -18.18 5.34 -8.67
N GLU A 90 -18.69 6.22 -9.55
CA GLU A 90 -19.93 5.97 -10.29
C GLU A 90 -19.80 4.78 -11.26
N ASP A 91 -18.66 4.65 -11.95
CA ASP A 91 -18.37 3.52 -12.84
C ASP A 91 -18.26 2.20 -12.08
N GLU A 92 -17.53 2.20 -10.97
CA GLU A 92 -17.39 1.03 -10.09
C GLU A 92 -18.74 0.61 -9.47
N ALA A 93 -19.58 1.57 -9.06
CA ALA A 93 -20.90 1.28 -8.54
C ALA A 93 -21.79 0.62 -9.61
N ALA A 94 -21.78 1.14 -10.84
CA ALA A 94 -22.55 0.56 -11.94
C ALA A 94 -22.07 -0.87 -12.29
N ALA A 95 -20.75 -1.10 -12.30
CA ALA A 95 -20.17 -2.42 -12.52
C ALA A 95 -20.53 -3.41 -11.39
N ALA A 96 -20.52 -2.95 -10.14
CA ALA A 96 -20.90 -3.75 -8.99
C ALA A 96 -22.40 -4.13 -9.03
N GLU A 97 -23.28 -3.20 -9.41
CA GLU A 97 -24.72 -3.47 -9.57
C GLU A 97 -24.98 -4.48 -10.69
N ALA A 98 -24.30 -4.37 -11.83
CA ALA A 98 -24.39 -5.34 -12.91
C ALA A 98 -23.96 -6.74 -12.45
N THR A 99 -22.82 -6.83 -11.76
CA THR A 99 -22.30 -8.09 -11.21
C THR A 99 -23.27 -8.68 -10.19
N ALA A 100 -23.86 -7.86 -9.32
CA ALA A 100 -24.84 -8.31 -8.33
C ALA A 100 -26.11 -8.87 -9.00
N ALA A 101 -26.59 -8.23 -10.07
CA ALA A 101 -27.74 -8.71 -10.84
C ALA A 101 -27.46 -10.06 -11.51
N GLU A 102 -26.26 -10.25 -12.07
CA GLU A 102 -25.85 -11.53 -12.66
C GLU A 102 -25.77 -12.66 -11.62
N ILE A 103 -25.17 -12.39 -10.46
CA ILE A 103 -25.11 -13.36 -9.35
C ILE A 103 -26.52 -13.73 -8.89
N GLN A 104 -27.42 -12.75 -8.80
CA GLN A 104 -28.79 -12.98 -8.34
C GLN A 104 -29.61 -13.80 -9.35
N ALA A 105 -29.39 -13.58 -10.66
CA ALA A 105 -29.99 -14.38 -11.72
C ALA A 105 -29.49 -15.83 -11.70
N GLU A 106 -28.20 -16.06 -11.50
CA GLU A 106 -27.63 -17.42 -11.38
C GLU A 106 -28.17 -18.12 -10.12
N LEU A 107 -28.29 -17.41 -8.99
CA LEU A 107 -28.87 -17.97 -7.76
C LEU A 107 -30.34 -18.38 -7.95
N ASP A 108 -31.15 -17.58 -8.64
CA ASP A 108 -32.55 -17.89 -8.93
C ASP A 108 -32.65 -19.13 -9.83
N LYS A 109 -31.83 -19.21 -10.88
CA LYS A 109 -31.75 -20.38 -11.77
C LYS A 109 -31.34 -21.66 -11.02
N MET A 110 -30.31 -21.60 -10.18
CA MET A 110 -29.89 -22.73 -9.34
C MET A 110 -30.96 -23.15 -8.32
N SER A 111 -31.84 -22.23 -7.91
CA SER A 111 -32.93 -22.53 -6.99
C SER A 111 -34.15 -23.17 -7.68
N ALA A 112 -34.35 -22.90 -8.98
CA ALA A 112 -35.43 -23.47 -9.77
C ALA A 112 -35.12 -24.88 -10.34
N GLU A 113 -33.84 -25.24 -10.44
CA GLU A 113 -33.36 -26.57 -10.86
C GLU A 113 -33.22 -27.58 -9.69
N ASN A 114 -33.53 -27.20 -8.45
CA ASN A 114 -33.54 -28.06 -7.26
C ASN A 114 -34.97 -28.33 -6.76
#